data_AF-B0C7B5-F1
#
_entry.id   AF-B0C7B5-F1
#
_cell.length_a   1.000
_cell.length_b   1.000
_cell.length_c   1.000
_cell.angle_alpha   90.00
_cell.angle_beta   90.00
_cell.angle_gamma   90.00
#
_symmetry.space_group_name_H-M   'P 1'
#
loop_
_entity.id
_entity.type
_entity.pdbx_description
1 polymer ?
#
loop_
_entity_poly.entity_id
_entity_poly.type
_entity_poly.pdbx_seq_one_letter_code
_entity_poly.pdbx_strand_id
1 'polypeptide(L)' 'MPRTKVYLEAMLEEGQSLILRQLTRRIGDVSPEMRSQIRSQIQSLSLDQIEALGEALLDFTETADLVEWLQEHHTV' A
#
# COMPACT_ATOMS: atom_id res chain seq x y z
N MET A 1 -11.29 -6.97 26.01
CA MET A 1 -10.17 -7.74 25.42
C MET A 1 -9.27 -6.77 24.64
N PRO A 2 -8.18 -6.25 25.22
CA PRO A 2 -7.28 -5.29 24.54
C PRO A 2 -6.23 -5.94 23.62
N ARG A 3 -6.05 -7.26 23.69
CA ARG A 3 -4.99 -7.99 22.95
C ARG A 3 -5.21 -8.09 21.43
N THR A 4 -6.45 -7.93 20.96
CA THR A 4 -6.78 -8.08 19.54
C THR A 4 -6.41 -6.83 18.73
N LYS A 5 -6.54 -5.63 19.31
CA LYS A 5 -6.24 -4.38 18.58
C LYS A 5 -4.74 -4.20 18.31
N VAL A 6 -3.90 -4.43 19.33
CA VAL A 6 -2.44 -4.32 19.19
C VAL A 6 -1.90 -5.29 18.14
N TYR A 7 -2.48 -6.49 18.03
CA TYR A 7 -2.09 -7.45 17.01
C TYR A 7 -2.47 -7.00 15.59
N LEU A 8 -3.67 -6.44 15.41
CA LEU A 8 -4.13 -5.91 14.13
C LEU A 8 -3.30 -4.67 13.70
N GLU A 9 -2.93 -3.81 14.64
CA GLU A 9 -2.07 -2.66 14.38
C GLU A 9 -0.67 -3.12 13.93
N ALA A 10 -0.09 -4.11 14.61
CA ALA A 10 1.20 -4.67 14.22
C ALA A 10 1.15 -5.33 12.83
N MET A 11 0.10 -6.09 12.51
CA MET A 11 -0.08 -6.68 11.18
C MET A 11 -0.22 -5.62 10.09
N LEU A 12 -0.96 -4.54 10.37
CA LEU A 12 -1.14 -3.44 9.44
C LEU A 12 0.20 -2.74 9.15
N GLU A 13 0.98 -2.43 10.20
CA GLU A 13 2.29 -1.80 10.05
C GLU A 13 3.27 -2.69 9.27
N GLU A 14 3.29 -4.00 9.55
CA GLU A 14 4.12 -4.96 8.80
C GLU A 14 3.70 -5.04 7.34
N GLY A 15 2.39 -5.11 7.05
CA GLY A 15 1.84 -5.12 5.70
C GLY A 15 2.20 -3.84 4.94
N GLN A 16 1.96 -2.67 5.52
CA GLN A 16 2.32 -1.37 4.91
C GLN A 16 3.82 -1.28 4.60
N SER A 17 4.68 -1.69 5.55
CA SER A 17 6.13 -1.71 5.36
C SER A 17 6.57 -2.62 4.21
N LEU A 18 5.97 -3.81 4.12
CA LEU A 18 6.22 -4.75 3.03
C LEU A 18 5.87 -4.13 1.67
N ILE A 19 4.65 -3.58 1.55
CA ILE A 19 4.18 -2.92 0.34
C ILE A 19 5.12 -1.80 -0.07
N LEU A 20 5.44 -0.87 0.84
CA LEU A 20 6.33 0.25 0.56
C LEU A 20 7.72 -0.20 0.07
N ARG A 21 8.25 -1.30 0.61
CA ARG A 21 9.53 -1.86 0.16
C ARG A 21 9.43 -2.50 -1.23
N GLN A 22 8.32 -3.16 -1.55
CA GLN A 22 8.07 -3.69 -2.89
C GLN A 22 7.96 -2.56 -3.90
N LEU A 23 7.23 -1.50 -3.56
CA LEU A 23 7.07 -0.31 -4.39
C LEU A 23 8.39 0.43 -4.61
N THR A 24 9.24 0.52 -3.59
CA THR A 24 10.59 1.10 -3.73
C THR A 24 11.43 0.34 -4.76
N ARG A 25 11.24 -0.98 -4.88
CA ARG A 25 11.95 -1.82 -5.86
C ARG A 25 11.30 -1.81 -7.26
N ARG A 26 9.97 -1.77 -7.32
CA ARG A 26 9.18 -1.86 -8.57
C ARG A 26 8.98 -0.50 -9.25
N ILE A 27 8.61 0.52 -8.50
CA ILE A 27 8.22 1.83 -9.05
C ILE A 27 9.45 2.71 -9.36
N GLY A 28 10.61 2.44 -8.75
CA GLY A 28 11.88 3.06 -9.12
C GLY A 28 11.83 4.58 -9.33
N ASP A 29 11.98 5.00 -10.58
CA ASP A 29 12.24 6.36 -11.09
C ASP A 29 11.04 7.32 -11.07
N VAL A 30 10.10 7.11 -10.16
CA VAL A 30 9.01 8.07 -9.92
C VAL A 30 9.51 9.33 -9.23
N SER A 31 8.87 10.46 -9.51
CA SER A 31 9.22 11.72 -8.84
C SER A 31 9.09 11.60 -7.30
N PRO A 32 9.92 12.31 -6.52
CA PRO A 32 9.81 12.32 -5.06
C PRO A 32 8.40 12.67 -4.56
N GLU A 33 7.71 13.57 -5.26
CA GLU A 33 6.35 14.00 -4.96
C GLU A 33 5.36 12.84 -5.11
N MET A 34 5.42 12.11 -6.23
CA MET A 34 4.56 10.95 -6.48
C MET A 34 4.80 9.84 -5.46
N ARG A 35 6.08 9.60 -5.09
CA ARG A 35 6.44 8.64 -4.03
C ARG A 35 5.81 9.01 -2.69
N SER A 36 5.87 10.29 -2.32
CA SER A 36 5.27 10.78 -1.08
C SER A 36 3.75 10.59 -1.08
N GLN A 37 3.09 10.91 -2.21
CA GLN A 37 1.65 10.75 -2.37
C GLN A 37 1.21 9.28 -2.26
N ILE A 38 1.88 8.37 -2.97
CA ILE A 38 1.63 6.92 -2.89
C ILE A 38 1.81 6.42 -1.46
N ARG A 39 2.89 6.82 -0.79
CA ARG A 39 3.16 6.45 0.59
C ARG A 39 2.10 6.97 1.57
N SER A 40 1.55 8.15 1.35
CA SER A 40 0.45 8.68 2.16
C SER A 40 -0.83 7.89 1.96
N GLN A 41 -1.15 7.52 0.71
CA GLN A 41 -2.34 6.72 0.41
C GLN A 41 -2.26 5.34 1.05
N ILE A 42 -1.11 4.65 0.96
CA ILE A 42 -0.91 3.33 1.57
C ILE A 42 -1.09 3.37 3.10
N GLN A 43 -0.64 4.44 3.75
CA GLN A 43 -0.84 4.60 5.20
C GLN A 43 -2.30 4.80 5.60
N SER A 44 -3.15 5.26 4.66
CA SER A 44 -4.59 5.42 4.89
C SER A 44 -5.41 4.16 4.60
N LEU A 45 -4.80 3.12 4.03
CA LEU A 45 -5.49 1.86 3.73
C LEU A 45 -5.70 1.03 5.00
N SER A 46 -6.84 0.35 5.05
CA SER A 46 -7.16 -0.69 6.04
C SER A 46 -6.34 -1.97 5.83
N LEU A 47 -6.33 -2.86 6.83
CA LEU A 47 -5.60 -4.14 6.74
C LEU A 47 -6.07 -4.97 5.53
N ASP A 48 -7.37 -5.10 5.32
CA ASP A 48 -7.94 -5.84 4.19
C ASP A 48 -7.51 -5.25 2.84
N GLN A 49 -7.45 -3.92 2.74
CA GLN A 49 -6.97 -3.23 1.53
C GLN A 49 -5.46 -3.43 1.31
N ILE A 50 -4.67 -3.49 2.38
CA ILE A 50 -3.23 -3.77 2.29
C ILE A 50 -2.97 -5.19 1.81
N GLU A 51 -3.74 -6.17 2.30
CA GLU A 51 -3.67 -7.55 1.84
C GLU A 51 -4.07 -7.65 0.36
N ALA A 52 -5.18 -7.00 -0.04
CA ALA A 52 -5.64 -6.96 -1.43
C ALA A 52 -4.62 -6.26 -2.37
N LEU A 53 -4.01 -5.16 -1.92
CA LEU A 53 -2.95 -4.48 -2.67
C LEU A 53 -1.73 -5.38 -2.85
N GLY A 54 -1.39 -6.19 -1.85
CA GLY A 54 -0.28 -7.15 -1.92
C GLY A 54 -0.47 -8.21 -3.00
N GLU A 55 -1.69 -8.70 -3.17
CA GLU A 55 -2.06 -9.65 -4.23
C GLU A 55 -2.06 -8.96 -5.60
N ALA A 56 -2.75 -7.83 -5.74
CA ALA A 56 -2.83 -7.07 -6.99
C ALA A 56 -1.44 -6.62 -7.50
N LEU A 57 -0.51 -6.31 -6.59
CA LEU A 57 0.87 -5.96 -6.94
C LEU A 57 1.64 -7.06 -7.69
N LEU A 58 1.21 -8.32 -7.58
CA LEU A 58 1.80 -9.43 -8.33
C LEU A 58 1.45 -9.34 -9.82
N ASP A 59 0.26 -8.83 -10.14
CA ASP A 59 -0.26 -8.67 -11.50
C ASP A 59 0.16 -7.35 -12.16
N PHE A 60 0.57 -6.34 -11.37
CA PHE A 60 0.99 -5.05 -11.92
C PHE A 60 2.24 -5.17 -12.77
N THR A 61 2.17 -4.55 -13.94
CA THR A 61 3.23 -4.49 -14.96
C THR A 61 3.85 -3.11 -15.03
N GLU A 62 3.09 -2.07 -14.73
CA GLU A 62 3.53 -0.69 -14.76
C GLU A 62 3.07 0.13 -13.56
N THR A 63 3.61 1.34 -13.44
CA THR A 63 3.26 2.25 -12.34
C THR A 63 1.86 2.81 -12.46
N ALA A 64 1.29 2.84 -13.67
CA ALA A 64 -0.08 3.26 -13.92
C ALA A 64 -1.10 2.31 -13.26
N ASP A 65 -0.88 0.99 -13.31
CA ASP A 65 -1.73 -0.03 -12.66
C ASP A 65 -1.90 0.27 -11.16
N LEU A 66 -0.82 0.65 -10.48
CA LEU A 66 -0.85 1.03 -9.07
C LEU A 66 -1.64 2.32 -8.83
N VAL A 67 -1.46 3.33 -9.69
CA VAL A 67 -2.16 4.61 -9.53
C VAL A 67 -3.66 4.42 -9.72
N GLU A 68 -4.06 3.62 -10.70
CA GLU A 68 -5.46 3.27 -10.94
C GLU A 68 -6.05 2.52 -9.73
N TRP A 69 -5.36 1.48 -9.26
CA TRP A 69 -5.80 0.73 -8.08
C TRP A 69 -5.97 1.64 -6.85
N LEU A 70 -4.99 2.53 -6.60
CA LEU A 70 -5.07 3.46 -5.48
C LEU A 70 -6.25 4.44 -5.64
N GLN A 71 -6.55 4.89 -6.87
CA GLN A 71 -7.70 5.78 -7.11
C GLN A 71 -9.04 5.08 -6.85
N GLU A 72 -9.18 3.82 -7.29
CA GLU A 72 -10.40 3.03 -7.05
C GLU A 72 -10.65 2.78 -5.56
N HIS A 73 -9.58 2.51 -4.81
CA HIS A 73 -9.64 2.18 -3.39
C HIS A 73 -9.45 3.37 -2.43
N HIS A 74 -9.20 4.57 -2.96
CA HIS A 74 -9.15 5.85 -2.23
C HIS A 74 -10.40 6.69 -2.47
N THR A 75 -11.56 6.03 -2.62
CA THR A 75 -12.84 6.74 -2.67
C THR A 75 -13.11 7.37 -1.29
N VAL A 76 -13.27 8.70 -1.32
CA VAL A 76 -13.57 9.62 -0.21
C VAL A 76 -14.63 9.13 0.75
#